data_AF-A0A1M5G439-F1
#
_entry.id   AF-A0A1M5G439-F1
#
_cell.length_a   1.000
_cell.length_b   1.000
_cell.length_c   1.000
_cell.angle_alpha   90.00
_cell.angle_beta   90.00
_cell.angle_gamma   90.00
#
_symmetry.space_group_name_H-M   'P 1'
#
loop_
_entity.id
_entity.type
_entity.pdbx_description
1 polymer ?
#
loop_
_entity_poly.entity_id
_entity_poly.type
_entity_poly.pdbx_seq_one_letter_code
_entity_poly.pdbx_strand_id
1 'polypeptide(L)'
;MNITYNESEKTVEIKDGLKSYVFLIKFLMFLNLGNSILNLYDLSTVNFGFAKLIWIFLGAISIIVLYKFFYKKTTSEKIQNDKIKGIGQRIFLGRKKYFLELSNGKTRDLIEVKTDVDFSKLKKILSKAGVQV
;
A
#
# COMPACT_ATOMS: atom_id res chain seq x y z
N MET A 1 15.02 -0.10 -11.43
CA MET A 1 13.68 0.49 -11.58
C MET A 1 12.97 -0.26 -12.68
N ASN A 2 12.01 -1.09 -12.30
CA ASN A 2 11.20 -1.99 -13.12
C ASN A 2 9.84 -1.33 -13.38
N ILE A 3 9.89 -0.09 -13.85
CA ILE A 3 8.71 0.68 -14.26
C ILE A 3 8.86 0.97 -15.75
N THR A 4 7.87 0.60 -16.55
CA THR A 4 7.86 0.82 -17.99
C THR A 4 6.51 1.35 -18.44
N TYR A 5 6.47 1.97 -19.61
CA TYR A 5 5.22 2.35 -20.28
C TYR A 5 5.00 1.44 -21.47
N ASN A 6 3.84 0.79 -21.51
CA ASN A 6 3.38 0.00 -22.63
C ASN A 6 2.49 0.88 -23.50
N GLU A 7 2.98 1.26 -24.67
CA GLU A 7 2.29 2.18 -25.59
C GLU A 7 1.02 1.55 -26.18
N SER A 8 1.06 0.25 -26.49
CA SER A 8 -0.08 -0.48 -27.08
C SER A 8 -1.26 -0.57 -26.11
N GLU A 9 -1.00 -0.85 -24.84
CA GLU A 9 -2.04 -0.97 -23.80
C GLU A 9 -2.34 0.38 -23.10
N LYS A 10 -1.53 1.42 -23.35
CA LYS A 10 -1.55 2.71 -22.62
C LYS A 10 -1.47 2.52 -21.10
N THR A 11 -0.64 1.58 -20.67
CA THR A 11 -0.46 1.25 -19.24
C THR A 11 0.95 1.52 -18.77
N VAL A 12 1.07 2.06 -17.56
CA VAL A 12 2.31 2.04 -16.78
C VAL A 12 2.38 0.69 -16.07
N GLU A 13 3.41 -0.09 -16.39
CA GLU A 13 3.72 -1.37 -15.76
C GLU A 13 4.75 -1.18 -14.64
N ILE A 14 4.48 -1.75 -13.47
CA ILE A 14 5.28 -1.64 -12.25
C ILE A 14 5.50 -3.05 -11.70
N LYS A 15 6.68 -3.62 -11.92
CA LYS A 15 7.06 -4.97 -11.46
C LYS A 15 8.00 -4.89 -10.26
N ASP A 16 7.45 -4.58 -9.08
CA ASP A 16 8.21 -4.33 -7.85
C ASP A 16 7.91 -5.31 -6.69
N GLY A 17 7.08 -6.33 -6.94
CA GLY A 17 6.68 -7.30 -5.92
C GLY A 17 5.77 -6.76 -4.81
N LEU A 18 5.27 -5.51 -4.91
CA LEU A 18 4.40 -4.92 -3.89
C LEU A 18 3.15 -5.77 -3.65
N LYS A 19 2.60 -6.38 -4.71
CA LYS A 19 1.40 -7.21 -4.63
C LYS A 19 1.58 -8.38 -3.67
N SER A 20 2.64 -9.15 -3.83
CA SER A 20 2.96 -10.29 -2.96
C SER A 20 3.25 -9.85 -1.53
N TYR A 21 4.00 -8.75 -1.36
CA TYR A 21 4.30 -8.21 -0.04
C TYR A 21 3.04 -7.76 0.72
N VAL A 22 2.14 -7.01 0.07
CA VAL A 22 0.88 -6.56 0.68
C VAL A 22 -0.07 -7.72 0.90
N PHE A 23 -0.07 -8.73 0.03
CA PHE A 23 -0.83 -9.96 0.26
C PHE A 23 -0.39 -10.65 1.55
N LEU A 24 0.93 -10.82 1.75
CA LEU A 24 1.48 -11.40 2.97
C LEU A 24 1.07 -10.58 4.21
N ILE A 25 1.15 -9.25 4.14
CA ILE A 25 0.71 -8.40 5.26
C ILE A 25 -0.78 -8.59 5.54
N LYS A 26 -1.64 -8.57 4.52
CA LYS A 26 -3.08 -8.79 4.71
C LYS A 26 -3.35 -10.13 5.38
N PHE A 27 -2.69 -11.19 4.91
CA PHE A 27 -2.81 -12.52 5.49
C PHE A 27 -2.41 -12.53 6.99
N LEU A 28 -1.26 -11.95 7.33
CA LEU A 28 -0.81 -11.82 8.72
C LEU A 28 -1.78 -10.99 9.59
N MET A 29 -2.36 -9.92 9.04
CA MET A 29 -3.34 -9.11 9.77
C MET A 29 -4.64 -9.87 10.01
N PHE A 30 -5.09 -10.72 9.08
CA PHE A 30 -6.24 -11.60 9.32
C PHE A 30 -5.94 -12.65 10.38
N LEU A 31 -4.75 -13.26 10.37
CA LEU A 31 -4.33 -14.19 11.44
C LEU A 31 -4.30 -13.50 12.81
N ASN A 32 -3.71 -12.30 12.89
CA ASN A 32 -3.68 -11.52 14.13
C ASN A 32 -5.08 -11.12 14.61
N LEU A 33 -5.98 -10.76 13.69
CA LEU A 33 -7.35 -10.43 14.03
C LEU A 33 -8.11 -11.66 14.55
N GLY A 34 -7.98 -12.80 13.87
CA GLY A 34 -8.54 -14.07 14.33
C GLY A 34 -8.02 -14.46 15.72
N ASN A 35 -6.70 -14.34 15.94
CA ASN A 35 -6.10 -14.62 17.24
C ASN A 35 -6.61 -13.66 18.33
N SER A 36 -6.76 -12.38 18.00
CA SER A 36 -7.32 -11.40 18.94
C SER A 36 -8.76 -11.72 19.31
N ILE A 37 -9.59 -12.13 18.34
CA ILE A 37 -10.98 -12.55 18.58
C ILE A 37 -11.02 -13.79 19.48
N LEU A 38 -10.20 -14.81 19.21
CA LEU A 38 -10.16 -16.02 20.03
C LEU A 38 -9.78 -15.73 21.49
N ASN A 39 -8.78 -14.88 21.71
CA ASN A 39 -8.34 -14.49 23.05
C ASN A 39 -9.34 -13.56 23.78
N LEU A 40 -10.26 -12.95 23.05
CA LEU A 40 -11.32 -12.08 23.58
C LEU A 40 -12.70 -12.75 23.57
N TYR A 41 -12.81 -14.00 23.12
CA TYR A 41 -14.11 -14.67 23.00
C TYR A 41 -14.77 -14.88 24.35
N ASP A 42 -13.99 -15.23 25.38
CA ASP A 42 -14.49 -15.41 26.75
C ASP A 42 -14.22 -14.17 27.63
N LEU A 43 -14.90 -13.07 27.27
CA LEU A 43 -14.85 -11.84 28.05
C LEU A 43 -15.60 -11.96 29.39
N SER A 44 -16.51 -12.93 29.54
CA SER A 44 -17.43 -13.06 30.67
C SER A 44 -16.88 -13.81 31.89
N THR A 45 -15.93 -14.73 31.74
CA THR A 45 -15.53 -15.63 32.85
C THR A 45 -14.20 -15.28 33.52
N VAL A 46 -13.36 -14.45 32.89
CA VAL A 46 -12.00 -14.14 33.36
C VAL A 46 -11.85 -12.65 33.59
N ASN A 47 -11.36 -12.29 34.79
CA ASN A 47 -10.96 -10.94 35.21
C ASN A 47 -10.34 -10.15 34.05
N PHE A 48 -10.80 -8.91 33.85
CA PHE A 48 -10.34 -8.05 32.74
C PHE A 48 -8.89 -7.62 32.97
N GLY A 49 -7.96 -8.51 32.65
CA GLY A 49 -6.53 -8.31 32.86
C GLY A 49 -5.87 -7.55 31.72
N PHE A 50 -4.67 -7.03 32.00
CA PHE A 50 -3.82 -6.33 31.03
C PHE A 50 -3.61 -7.09 29.71
N ALA A 51 -3.59 -8.42 29.74
CA ALA A 51 -3.51 -9.26 28.55
C ALA A 51 -4.67 -9.04 27.57
N LYS A 52 -5.91 -8.85 28.04
CA LYS A 52 -7.07 -8.58 27.18
C LYS A 52 -6.95 -7.21 26.50
N LEU A 53 -6.41 -6.21 27.20
CA LEU A 53 -6.13 -4.89 26.61
C LEU A 53 -5.13 -4.98 25.44
N ILE A 54 -4.09 -5.81 25.56
CA ILE A 54 -3.13 -6.06 24.47
C ILE A 54 -3.84 -6.62 23.24
N TRP A 55 -4.70 -7.63 23.42
CA TRP A 55 -5.44 -8.24 22.29
C TRP A 55 -6.43 -7.27 21.63
N ILE A 56 -7.11 -6.43 22.40
CA ILE A 56 -7.98 -5.37 21.85
C ILE A 56 -7.14 -4.41 20.99
N PHE A 57 -5.99 -3.98 21.51
CA PHE A 57 -5.09 -3.08 20.80
C PHE A 57 -4.54 -3.69 19.50
N LEU A 58 -4.07 -4.96 19.55
CA LEU A 58 -3.59 -5.69 18.37
C LEU A 58 -4.70 -5.90 17.32
N GLY A 59 -5.91 -6.22 17.76
CA GLY A 59 -7.08 -6.32 16.90
C GLY A 59 -7.40 -5.00 16.20
N ALA A 60 -7.40 -3.89 16.96
CA ALA A 60 -7.65 -2.55 16.44
C ALA A 60 -6.60 -2.14 15.39
N ILE A 61 -5.30 -2.36 15.65
CA ILE A 61 -4.24 -2.10 14.66
C ILE A 61 -4.47 -2.92 13.40
N SER A 62 -4.80 -4.21 13.54
CA SER A 62 -5.01 -5.10 12.40
C SER A 62 -6.15 -4.60 11.50
N ILE A 63 -7.26 -4.16 12.10
CA ILE A 63 -8.40 -3.56 11.37
C ILE A 63 -7.97 -2.28 10.64
N ILE A 64 -7.25 -1.37 11.30
CA ILE A 64 -6.79 -0.11 10.68
C ILE A 64 -5.88 -0.38 9.48
N VAL A 65 -4.94 -1.33 9.62
CA VAL A 65 -4.01 -1.71 8.55
C VAL A 65 -4.75 -2.34 7.38
N LEU A 66 -5.68 -3.28 7.65
CA LEU A 66 -6.51 -3.90 6.61
C LEU A 66 -7.32 -2.84 5.85
N TYR A 67 -8.00 -1.93 6.57
CA TYR A 67 -8.77 -0.85 5.96
C TYR A 67 -7.91 -0.02 5.00
N LYS A 68 -6.71 0.39 5.42
CA LYS A 68 -5.78 1.12 4.55
C LYS A 68 -5.41 0.35 3.29
N PHE A 69 -5.09 -0.95 3.40
CA PHE A 69 -4.66 -1.76 2.26
C PHE A 69 -5.80 -2.20 1.32
N PHE A 70 -7.06 -2.17 1.75
CA PHE A 70 -8.21 -2.43 0.88
C PHE A 70 -8.73 -1.16 0.20
N TYR A 71 -8.83 -0.06 0.94
CA TYR A 71 -9.56 1.13 0.47
C TYR A 71 -8.67 2.27 0.02
N LYS A 72 -7.48 2.46 0.62
CA LYS A 72 -6.62 3.63 0.34
C LYS A 72 -5.41 3.32 -0.54
N LYS A 73 -5.04 2.04 -0.66
CA LYS A 73 -3.87 1.58 -1.42
C LYS A 73 -4.27 0.68 -2.57
N THR A 74 -3.49 0.74 -3.64
CA THR A 74 -3.52 -0.25 -4.72
C THR A 74 -2.15 -0.89 -4.87
N THR A 75 -2.14 -2.14 -5.30
CA THR A 75 -0.94 -2.91 -5.62
C THR A 75 -0.93 -3.38 -7.07
N SER A 76 -1.81 -2.78 -7.90
CA SER A 76 -1.86 -3.12 -9.33
C SER A 76 -0.50 -2.90 -9.96
N GLU A 77 -0.07 -3.89 -10.74
CA GLU A 77 1.18 -3.85 -11.51
C GLU A 77 0.94 -3.17 -12.85
N LYS A 78 -0.27 -3.22 -13.40
CA LYS A 78 -0.66 -2.48 -14.60
C LYS A 78 -1.65 -1.38 -14.21
N ILE A 79 -1.36 -0.15 -14.60
CA ILE A 79 -2.22 1.01 -14.34
C ILE A 79 -2.37 1.79 -15.65
N GLN A 80 -3.61 1.96 -16.11
CA GLN A 80 -3.88 2.79 -17.29
C GLN A 80 -3.48 4.25 -17.01
N ASN A 81 -2.89 4.91 -18.00
CA ASN A 81 -2.37 6.27 -17.85
C ASN A 81 -3.45 7.30 -17.49
N ASP A 82 -4.66 7.18 -18.04
CA ASP A 82 -5.83 8.01 -17.75
C ASP A 82 -6.28 7.96 -16.28
N LYS A 83 -5.98 6.85 -15.59
CA LYS A 83 -6.26 6.66 -14.16
C LYS A 83 -5.20 7.27 -13.26
N ILE A 84 -4.05 7.70 -13.79
CA ILE A 84 -2.98 8.33 -13.03
C ILE A 84 -3.22 9.84 -13.01
N LYS A 85 -3.55 10.36 -11.84
CA LYS A 85 -3.76 11.79 -11.61
C LYS A 85 -2.43 12.54 -11.54
N GLY A 86 -1.41 11.92 -10.98
CA GLY A 86 -0.09 12.52 -10.85
C GLY A 86 0.84 11.73 -9.94
N ILE A 87 1.94 12.37 -9.55
CA ILE A 87 2.95 11.80 -8.66
C ILE A 87 3.06 12.60 -7.37
N GLY A 88 3.05 11.89 -6.25
CA GLY A 88 3.23 12.46 -4.92
C GLY A 88 4.55 12.02 -4.28
N GLN A 89 5.01 12.82 -3.32
CA GLN A 89 6.14 12.49 -2.47
C GLN A 89 5.77 12.68 -0.99
N ARG A 90 6.33 11.83 -0.13
CA ARG A 90 6.22 11.98 1.34
C ARG A 90 7.50 11.53 2.01
N ILE A 91 7.78 12.09 3.19
CA ILE A 91 8.89 11.61 4.02
C ILE A 91 8.32 10.57 5.00
N PHE A 92 8.93 9.39 5.02
CA PHE A 92 8.58 8.33 5.97
C PHE A 92 9.85 7.74 6.56
N LEU A 93 9.98 7.80 7.90
CA LEU A 93 11.18 7.37 8.63
C LEU A 93 12.46 8.00 8.07
N GLY A 94 12.44 9.31 7.83
CA GLY A 94 13.57 10.08 7.30
C GLY A 94 13.90 9.81 5.82
N ARG A 95 13.15 8.95 5.13
CA ARG A 95 13.39 8.61 3.71
C ARG A 95 12.27 9.16 2.84
N LYS A 96 12.63 9.74 1.68
CA LYS A 96 11.66 10.09 0.65
C LYS A 96 11.00 8.81 0.13
N LYS A 97 9.68 8.85 -0.02
CA LYS A 97 8.85 7.81 -0.61
C LYS A 97 7.99 8.45 -1.68
N TYR A 98 8.01 7.85 -2.87
CA TYR A 98 7.22 8.29 -4.01
C TYR A 98 6.01 7.38 -4.19
N PHE A 99 4.93 7.95 -4.71
CA PHE A 99 3.70 7.22 -5.00
C PHE A 99 2.95 7.85 -6.17
N LEU A 100 2.18 7.05 -6.90
CA LEU A 100 1.21 7.55 -7.86
C LEU A 100 -0.11 7.85 -7.14
N GLU A 101 -0.70 8.99 -7.47
CA GLU A 101 -2.07 9.32 -7.12
C GLU A 101 -3.00 8.88 -8.24
N LEU A 102 -4.05 8.14 -7.90
CA LEU A 102 -5.02 7.67 -8.87
C LEU A 102 -6.30 8.51 -8.82
N SER A 103 -7.01 8.57 -9.94
CA SER A 103 -8.27 9.30 -10.09
C SER A 103 -9.37 8.84 -9.11
N ASN A 104 -9.32 7.59 -8.66
CA ASN A 104 -10.25 7.03 -7.67
C ASN A 104 -9.85 7.33 -6.19
N GLY A 105 -8.85 8.18 -5.95
CA GLY A 105 -8.36 8.53 -4.62
C GLY A 105 -7.49 7.47 -3.94
N LYS A 106 -7.20 6.34 -4.59
CA LYS A 106 -6.19 5.37 -4.12
C LYS A 106 -4.78 5.84 -4.47
N THR A 107 -3.80 5.30 -3.76
CA THR A 107 -2.38 5.54 -4.05
C THR A 107 -1.64 4.23 -4.37
N ARG A 108 -0.69 4.29 -5.29
CA ARG A 108 0.26 3.20 -5.59
C ARG A 108 1.64 3.62 -5.11
N ASP A 109 2.12 3.01 -4.04
CA ASP A 109 3.48 3.29 -3.55
C ASP A 109 4.53 2.75 -4.52
N LEU A 110 5.64 3.46 -4.74
CA LEU A 110 6.67 3.10 -5.70
C LEU A 110 7.94 2.69 -4.96
N ILE A 111 8.06 1.39 -4.63
CA ILE A 111 9.11 0.92 -3.71
C ILE A 111 10.52 1.03 -4.32
N GLU A 112 10.62 0.91 -5.64
CA GLU A 112 11.89 0.94 -6.37
C GLU A 112 12.41 2.35 -6.66
N VAL A 113 11.59 3.38 -6.49
CA VAL A 113 12.01 4.77 -6.69
C VAL A 113 12.59 5.27 -5.37
N LYS A 114 13.91 5.22 -5.25
CA LYS A 114 14.61 5.55 -4.00
C LYS A 114 15.49 6.79 -4.11
N THR A 115 15.94 7.11 -5.32
CA THR A 115 16.85 8.21 -5.59
C THR A 115 16.19 9.28 -6.45
N ASP A 116 16.77 10.49 -6.45
CA ASP A 116 16.32 11.57 -7.33
C ASP A 116 16.57 11.23 -8.83
N VAL A 117 17.54 10.35 -9.12
CA VAL A 117 17.79 9.79 -10.46
C VAL A 117 16.63 8.88 -10.90
N ASP A 118 16.18 7.98 -10.02
CA ASP A 118 15.01 7.13 -10.30
C ASP A 118 13.75 7.97 -10.50
N PHE A 119 13.57 8.99 -9.67
CA PHE A 119 12.44 9.90 -9.77
C PHE A 119 12.45 10.66 -11.11
N SER A 120 13.60 11.15 -11.55
CA SER A 120 13.76 11.81 -12.85
C SER A 120 13.46 10.86 -14.02
N LYS A 121 13.86 9.59 -13.93
CA LYS A 121 13.52 8.56 -14.93
C LYS A 121 12.01 8.30 -14.96
N LEU A 122 11.39 8.18 -13.79
CA LEU A 122 9.95 8.01 -13.68
C LEU A 122 9.18 9.19 -14.28
N LYS A 123 9.63 10.44 -14.03
CA LYS A 123 9.01 11.60 -14.66
C LYS A 123 8.99 11.50 -16.17
N LYS A 124 10.11 11.10 -16.79
CA LYS A 124 10.18 10.89 -18.24
C LYS A 124 9.20 9.82 -18.74
N ILE A 125 9.04 8.72 -18.00
CA ILE A 125 8.08 7.65 -18.34
C ILE A 125 6.65 8.17 -18.26
N LEU A 126 6.30 8.90 -17.19
CA LEU A 126 4.96 9.45 -17.00
C LEU A 126 4.62 10.54 -18.03
N SER A 127 5.58 11.43 -18.35
CA SER A 127 5.40 12.43 -19.41
C SER A 127 5.18 11.78 -20.78
N LYS A 128 5.90 10.70 -21.11
CA LYS A 128 5.65 9.91 -22.32
C LYS A 128 4.25 9.28 -22.33
N ALA A 129 3.74 8.91 -21.16
CA ALA A 129 2.39 8.38 -21.00
C ALA A 129 1.30 9.46 -21.02
N GLY A 130 1.65 10.75 -21.14
CA GLY A 130 0.68 11.86 -21.12
C GLY A 130 0.15 12.22 -19.73
N VAL A 131 0.81 11.76 -18.66
CA VAL A 131 0.46 12.08 -17.27
C VAL A 131 1.12 13.40 -16.87
N GLN A 132 0.40 14.28 -16.16
CA GLN A 132 0.97 15.51 -15.60
C GLN A 132 1.93 15.19 -14.41
N VAL A 133 3.13 15.76 -14.42
CA VAL A 133 4.26 15.42 -13.51
C VAL A 133 4.97 16.66 -12.98
#